data_AF-A0A5S5DHV1-F1
#
_entry.id   AF-A0A5S5DHV1-F1
#
_cell.length_a   1.000
_cell.length_b   1.000
_cell.length_c   1.000
_cell.angle_alpha   90.00
_cell.angle_beta   90.00
_cell.angle_gamma   90.00
#
_symmetry.space_group_name_H-M   'P 1'
#
loop_
_entity.id
_entity.type
_entity.pdbx_description
1 polymer ?
#
loop_
_entity_poly.entity_id
_entity_poly.type
_entity_poly.pdbx_seq_one_letter_code
_entity_poly.pdbx_strand_id
1 'polypeptide(L)'
;MKRRFLSNQWRIVKLGFASAVFTFFTWTAQAQEQSQHSNPNVRLGQKALLDGDFKAAATHLQKALPAEANDPDVQYLLGYSQFHNGDYTKAIETFKKVVALDPKHTSAYYYKAKASNNLAVASNSKISNAAKEQLLKTAIEDYSKAIAISANDAKLYQNRAIAYRDLGILTGTAGAANYDKTKAADAYNKAVSDYEKVLTYDASRKDIQTEVKKAKVYRDNLK
;
A
#
# COMPACT_ATOMS: atom_id res chain seq x y z
N MET A 1 -73.46 -60.77 -18.13
CA MET A 1 -74.00 -60.39 -19.46
C MET A 1 -72.85 -59.79 -20.28
N LYS A 2 -72.63 -60.21 -21.54
CA LYS A 2 -71.56 -59.65 -22.40
C LYS A 2 -71.98 -58.27 -22.96
N ARG A 3 -71.05 -57.32 -23.03
CA ARG A 3 -70.92 -56.35 -24.15
C ARG A 3 -69.53 -55.70 -24.13
N ARG A 4 -68.82 -55.77 -25.26
CA ARG A 4 -67.64 -54.94 -25.57
C ARG A 4 -68.12 -53.57 -26.02
N PHE A 5 -67.36 -52.52 -25.72
CA PHE A 5 -67.17 -51.39 -26.64
C PHE A 5 -65.72 -50.89 -26.56
N LEU A 6 -65.20 -50.45 -27.70
CA LEU A 6 -63.92 -49.76 -27.88
C LEU A 6 -64.15 -48.27 -27.55
N SER A 7 -63.17 -47.39 -27.27
CA SER A 7 -61.71 -47.40 -27.46
C SER A 7 -61.02 -46.82 -26.18
N ASN A 8 -59.81 -46.24 -26.10
CA ASN A 8 -58.71 -45.88 -27.02
C ASN A 8 -57.38 -46.18 -26.27
N GLN A 9 -56.49 -47.02 -26.79
CA GLN A 9 -55.38 -46.73 -27.71
C GLN A 9 -54.08 -46.16 -27.06
N TRP A 10 -53.17 -47.13 -26.78
CA TRP A 10 -51.69 -47.09 -26.78
C TRP A 10 -50.84 -46.58 -25.59
N ARG A 11 -49.93 -47.48 -25.18
CA ARG A 11 -48.78 -47.27 -24.28
C ARG A 11 -47.53 -47.07 -25.14
N ILE A 12 -46.67 -46.12 -24.79
CA ILE A 12 -45.23 -46.09 -25.13
C ILE A 12 -44.54 -45.50 -23.88
N VAL A 13 -43.98 -46.30 -22.97
CA VAL A 13 -42.62 -46.88 -22.94
C VAL A 13 -41.49 -45.83 -22.86
N LYS A 14 -40.89 -45.78 -21.66
CA LYS A 14 -39.60 -45.22 -21.21
C LYS A 14 -38.62 -44.67 -22.27
N LEU A 15 -38.20 -43.43 -22.06
CA LEU A 15 -36.81 -42.90 -22.00
C LEU A 15 -36.93 -41.72 -20.99
N GLY A 16 -36.00 -41.34 -20.10
CA GLY A 16 -34.54 -41.26 -20.16
C GLY A 16 -34.17 -39.84 -19.71
N PHE A 17 -33.17 -39.69 -18.82
CA PHE A 17 -32.64 -38.40 -18.29
C PHE A 17 -33.55 -37.49 -17.45
N ALA A 18 -33.29 -37.46 -16.14
CA ALA A 18 -33.52 -36.30 -15.27
C ALA A 18 -32.28 -35.99 -14.39
N SER A 19 -31.08 -36.29 -14.91
CA SER A 19 -29.78 -35.97 -14.30
C SER A 19 -29.21 -34.67 -14.87
N ALA A 20 -29.95 -33.57 -14.73
CA ALA A 20 -29.60 -32.27 -15.33
C ALA A 20 -30.09 -31.05 -14.52
N VAL A 21 -30.36 -31.20 -13.22
CA VAL A 21 -30.86 -30.11 -12.34
C VAL A 21 -29.84 -29.69 -11.27
N PHE A 22 -28.66 -30.33 -11.20
CA PHE A 22 -27.71 -30.14 -10.09
C PHE A 22 -26.28 -29.70 -10.47
N THR A 23 -26.07 -29.18 -11.68
CA THR A 23 -24.74 -28.69 -12.14
C THR A 23 -24.74 -27.26 -12.70
N PHE A 24 -25.88 -26.55 -12.67
CA PHE A 24 -25.99 -25.16 -13.15
C PHE A 24 -26.08 -24.10 -12.04
N PHE A 25 -25.86 -24.48 -10.77
CA PHE A 25 -25.96 -23.56 -9.63
C PHE A 25 -24.69 -23.46 -8.75
N THR A 26 -23.57 -24.03 -9.20
CA THR A 26 -22.26 -23.94 -8.50
C THR A 26 -21.15 -23.32 -9.35
N TRP A 27 -21.44 -22.91 -10.60
CA TRP A 27 -20.46 -22.26 -11.50
C TRP A 27 -20.54 -20.73 -11.53
N THR A 28 -21.40 -20.12 -10.71
CA THR A 28 -21.46 -18.65 -10.51
C THR A 28 -20.68 -18.18 -9.28
N ALA A 29 -20.51 -19.04 -8.26
CA ALA A 29 -19.85 -18.67 -7.01
C ALA A 29 -18.35 -18.34 -7.18
N GLN A 30 -17.65 -19.01 -8.11
CA GLN A 30 -16.20 -18.83 -8.34
C GLN A 30 -15.84 -17.76 -9.40
N ALA A 31 -16.83 -17.18 -10.07
CA ALA A 31 -16.64 -16.05 -10.98
C ALA A 31 -17.08 -14.71 -10.37
N GLN A 32 -17.81 -14.74 -9.25
CA GLN A 32 -18.43 -13.55 -8.62
C GLN A 32 -17.61 -12.98 -7.45
N GLU A 33 -16.31 -13.27 -7.42
CA GLU A 33 -15.31 -12.65 -6.53
C GLU A 33 -14.47 -11.59 -7.27
N GLN A 34 -14.95 -11.09 -8.43
CA GLN A 34 -14.32 -9.97 -9.15
C GLN A 34 -15.13 -8.68 -9.02
N SER A 35 -14.51 -7.74 -8.28
CA SER A 35 -14.91 -6.34 -8.06
C SER A 35 -16.06 -6.08 -7.08
N GLN A 36 -15.68 -5.75 -5.83
CA GLN A 36 -16.57 -5.13 -4.83
C GLN A 36 -17.18 -3.79 -5.28
N HIS A 37 -16.64 -3.13 -6.32
CA HIS A 37 -17.12 -1.81 -6.77
C HIS A 37 -17.84 -1.90 -8.12
N SER A 38 -19.14 -1.62 -8.12
CA SER A 38 -19.96 -1.54 -9.33
C SER A 38 -19.52 -0.40 -10.28
N ASN A 39 -18.78 0.58 -9.76
CA ASN A 39 -18.33 1.76 -10.48
C ASN A 39 -17.33 1.41 -11.61
N PRO A 40 -17.64 1.72 -12.89
CA PRO A 40 -16.79 1.36 -14.02
C PRO A 40 -15.42 2.03 -13.97
N ASN A 41 -15.30 3.22 -13.38
CA ASN A 41 -14.02 3.90 -13.23
C ASN A 41 -13.12 3.23 -12.17
N VAL A 42 -13.69 2.61 -11.13
CA VAL A 42 -12.88 1.83 -10.18
C VAL A 42 -12.31 0.58 -10.87
N ARG A 43 -13.14 -0.15 -11.63
CA ARG A 43 -12.67 -1.33 -12.40
C ARG A 43 -11.58 -0.99 -13.41
N LEU A 44 -11.73 0.12 -14.15
CA LEU A 44 -10.71 0.59 -15.09
C LEU A 44 -9.42 1.00 -14.35
N GLY A 45 -9.55 1.63 -13.17
CA GLY A 45 -8.42 1.96 -12.31
C GLY A 45 -7.67 0.72 -11.80
N GLN A 46 -8.40 -0.28 -11.31
CA GLN A 46 -7.86 -1.57 -10.89
C GLN A 46 -7.18 -2.32 -12.03
N LYS A 47 -7.79 -2.33 -13.23
CA LYS A 47 -7.16 -2.91 -14.42
C LYS A 47 -5.85 -2.21 -14.76
N ALA A 48 -5.84 -0.87 -14.81
CA ALA A 48 -4.64 -0.10 -15.10
C ALA A 48 -3.53 -0.30 -14.04
N LEU A 49 -3.88 -0.55 -12.77
CA LEU A 49 -2.91 -0.97 -11.73
C LEU A 49 -2.28 -2.33 -12.02
N LEU A 50 -3.04 -3.31 -12.48
CA LEU A 50 -2.52 -4.63 -12.88
C LEU A 50 -1.64 -4.53 -14.13
N ASP A 51 -2.01 -3.67 -15.08
CA ASP A 51 -1.24 -3.38 -16.29
C ASP A 51 0.00 -2.49 -16.00
N GLY A 52 0.18 -2.00 -14.78
CA GLY A 52 1.29 -1.13 -14.35
C GLY A 52 1.19 0.34 -14.78
N ASP A 53 0.10 0.74 -15.45
CA ASP A 53 -0.15 2.13 -15.82
C ASP A 53 -0.74 2.93 -14.65
N PHE A 54 0.15 3.32 -13.74
CA PHE A 54 -0.20 4.13 -12.56
C PHE A 54 -0.82 5.49 -12.92
N LYS A 55 -0.56 6.03 -14.12
CA LYS A 55 -1.10 7.31 -14.59
C LYS A 55 -2.54 7.18 -15.06
N ALA A 56 -2.85 6.14 -15.84
CA ALA A 56 -4.22 5.79 -16.21
C ALA A 56 -5.02 5.36 -14.97
N ALA A 57 -4.43 4.57 -14.07
CA ALA A 57 -5.04 4.16 -12.82
C ALA A 57 -5.48 5.37 -11.97
N ALA A 58 -4.57 6.30 -11.70
CA ALA A 58 -4.89 7.54 -10.98
C ALA A 58 -5.98 8.36 -11.70
N THR A 59 -5.94 8.41 -13.03
CA THR A 59 -6.93 9.13 -13.85
C THR A 59 -8.33 8.53 -13.75
N HIS A 60 -8.45 7.20 -13.78
CA HIS A 60 -9.73 6.51 -13.64
C HIS A 60 -10.25 6.60 -12.19
N LEU A 61 -9.42 6.34 -11.18
CA LEU A 61 -9.81 6.41 -9.78
C LEU A 61 -10.25 7.84 -9.38
N GLN A 62 -9.58 8.88 -9.91
CA GLN A 62 -10.00 10.28 -9.73
C GLN A 62 -11.40 10.58 -10.31
N LYS A 63 -11.82 9.89 -11.38
CA LYS A 63 -13.19 9.97 -11.94
C LYS A 63 -14.22 9.17 -11.15
N ALA A 64 -13.79 8.21 -10.31
CA ALA A 64 -14.68 7.47 -9.43
C ALA A 64 -15.03 8.27 -8.15
N LEU A 65 -14.11 9.11 -7.66
CA LEU A 65 -14.27 9.84 -6.39
C LEU A 65 -15.58 10.61 -6.18
N PRO A 66 -16.29 11.17 -7.17
CA PRO A 66 -17.59 11.81 -6.92
C PRO A 66 -18.65 10.86 -6.33
N ALA A 67 -18.54 9.55 -6.59
CA ALA A 67 -19.39 8.52 -5.99
C ALA A 67 -18.68 7.85 -4.80
N GLU A 68 -17.38 7.58 -4.91
CA GLU A 68 -16.60 6.78 -3.95
C GLU A 68 -15.81 7.65 -2.93
N ALA A 69 -16.25 8.89 -2.67
CA ALA A 69 -15.46 9.87 -1.90
C ALA A 69 -15.10 9.41 -0.47
N ASN A 70 -15.93 8.56 0.13
CA ASN A 70 -15.77 8.06 1.49
C ASN A 70 -15.32 6.58 1.53
N ASP A 71 -14.98 5.99 0.38
CA ASP A 71 -14.45 4.63 0.28
C ASP A 71 -12.93 4.67 0.52
N PRO A 72 -12.42 4.10 1.64
CA PRO A 72 -10.99 4.12 1.95
C PRO A 72 -10.17 3.27 0.99
N ASP A 73 -10.72 2.22 0.39
CA ASP A 73 -10.03 1.34 -0.55
C ASP A 73 -9.84 2.03 -1.91
N VAL A 74 -10.89 2.68 -2.44
CA VAL A 74 -10.77 3.47 -3.68
C VAL A 74 -9.80 4.64 -3.50
N GLN A 75 -9.83 5.30 -2.34
CA GLN A 75 -8.83 6.33 -2.01
C GLN A 75 -7.42 5.76 -1.84
N TYR A 76 -7.26 4.58 -1.22
CA TYR A 76 -5.96 3.92 -1.10
C TYR A 76 -5.38 3.55 -2.46
N LEU A 77 -6.18 2.98 -3.37
CA LEU A 77 -5.77 2.66 -4.74
C LEU A 77 -5.34 3.93 -5.50
N LEU A 78 -6.04 5.06 -5.30
CA LEU A 78 -5.66 6.34 -5.91
C LEU A 78 -4.34 6.86 -5.34
N GLY A 79 -4.15 6.84 -4.03
CA GLY A 79 -2.90 7.25 -3.37
C GLY A 79 -1.72 6.38 -3.80
N TYR A 80 -1.95 5.06 -3.92
CA TYR A 80 -0.96 4.09 -4.42
C TYR A 80 -0.58 4.38 -5.87
N SER A 81 -1.56 4.63 -6.73
CA SER A 81 -1.35 5.04 -8.13
C SER A 81 -0.53 6.33 -8.21
N GLN A 82 -0.88 7.35 -7.43
CA GLN A 82 -0.15 8.62 -7.36
C GLN A 82 1.29 8.43 -6.86
N PHE A 83 1.50 7.61 -5.82
CA PHE A 83 2.83 7.31 -5.30
C PHE A 83 3.73 6.65 -6.36
N HIS A 84 3.21 5.63 -7.06
CA HIS A 84 3.95 4.92 -8.09
C HIS A 84 4.13 5.73 -9.39
N ASN A 85 3.25 6.71 -9.67
CA ASN A 85 3.43 7.72 -10.71
C ASN A 85 4.43 8.85 -10.32
N GLY A 86 4.97 8.84 -9.09
CA GLY A 86 5.88 9.86 -8.58
C GLY A 86 5.21 11.17 -8.12
N ASP A 87 3.88 11.25 -8.12
CA ASP A 87 3.07 12.38 -7.63
C ASP A 87 3.04 12.42 -6.09
N TYR A 88 4.19 12.39 -5.42
CA TYR A 88 4.29 12.21 -3.95
C TYR A 88 3.44 13.21 -3.16
N THR A 89 3.37 14.48 -3.56
CA THR A 89 2.52 15.50 -2.92
C THR A 89 1.04 15.13 -2.95
N LYS A 90 0.54 14.62 -4.08
CA LYS A 90 -0.86 14.17 -4.19
C LYS A 90 -1.08 12.90 -3.37
N ALA A 91 -0.13 11.96 -3.44
CA ALA A 91 -0.19 10.71 -2.68
C ALA A 91 -0.30 10.96 -1.17
N ILE A 92 0.48 11.90 -0.62
CA ILE A 92 0.41 12.30 0.81
C ILE A 92 -0.98 12.79 1.19
N GLU A 93 -1.57 13.71 0.42
CA GLU A 93 -2.91 14.24 0.70
C GLU A 93 -4.03 13.21 0.48
N THR A 94 -3.88 12.28 -0.46
CA THR A 94 -4.83 11.17 -0.65
C THR A 94 -4.74 10.17 0.52
N PHE A 95 -3.55 9.70 0.90
CA PHE A 95 -3.41 8.79 2.04
C PHE A 95 -3.79 9.44 3.37
N LYS A 96 -3.64 10.75 3.53
CA LYS A 96 -4.13 11.51 4.69
C LYS A 96 -5.65 11.39 4.86
N LYS A 97 -6.42 11.30 3.76
CA LYS A 97 -7.86 11.01 3.80
C LYS A 97 -8.13 9.55 4.15
N VAL A 98 -7.37 8.61 3.57
CA VAL A 98 -7.50 7.18 3.90
C VAL A 98 -7.32 6.95 5.41
N VAL A 99 -6.27 7.49 6.03
CA VAL A 99 -6.04 7.33 7.49
C VAL A 99 -7.00 8.15 8.37
N ALA A 100 -7.81 9.02 7.79
CA ALA A 100 -8.91 9.70 8.48
C ALA A 100 -10.22 8.90 8.41
N LEU A 101 -10.43 8.12 7.33
CA LEU A 101 -11.55 7.20 7.17
C LEU A 101 -11.31 5.87 7.91
N ASP A 102 -10.11 5.29 7.79
CA ASP A 102 -9.64 4.13 8.54
C ASP A 102 -8.32 4.42 9.28
N PRO A 103 -8.37 4.80 10.56
CA PRO A 103 -7.20 4.99 11.41
C PRO A 103 -6.39 3.71 11.71
N LYS A 104 -6.80 2.53 11.23
CA LYS A 104 -6.05 1.27 11.33
C LYS A 104 -5.44 0.82 9.99
N HIS A 105 -5.56 1.62 8.94
CA HIS A 105 -5.04 1.28 7.61
C HIS A 105 -3.49 1.32 7.54
N THR A 106 -2.85 0.23 7.96
CA THR A 106 -1.37 0.10 8.03
C THR A 106 -0.68 0.50 6.72
N SER A 107 -1.17 0.01 5.58
CA SER A 107 -0.59 0.33 4.27
C SER A 107 -0.69 1.81 3.90
N ALA A 108 -1.75 2.52 4.30
CA ALA A 108 -1.90 3.95 4.03
C ALA A 108 -0.89 4.78 4.84
N TYR A 109 -0.68 4.45 6.11
CA TYR A 109 0.42 5.05 6.89
C TYR A 109 1.79 4.74 6.27
N TYR A 110 2.04 3.49 5.86
CA TYR A 110 3.29 3.10 5.20
C TYR A 110 3.56 3.91 3.92
N TYR A 111 2.59 3.99 3.00
CA TYR A 111 2.80 4.71 1.73
C TYR A 111 2.77 6.23 1.90
N LYS A 112 2.04 6.79 2.87
CA LYS A 112 2.12 8.22 3.27
C LYS A 112 3.50 8.59 3.78
N ALA A 113 4.06 7.76 4.66
CA ALA A 113 5.41 7.93 5.17
C ALA A 113 6.45 7.84 4.05
N LYS A 114 6.32 6.85 3.17
CA LYS A 114 7.22 6.65 2.03
C LYS A 114 7.15 7.78 1.01
N ALA A 115 5.95 8.28 0.71
CA ALA A 115 5.77 9.46 -0.14
C ALA A 115 6.43 10.70 0.48
N SER A 116 6.28 10.91 1.80
CA SER A 116 6.90 12.03 2.52
C SER A 116 8.43 11.94 2.51
N ASN A 117 9.00 10.75 2.72
CA ASN A 117 10.44 10.52 2.63
C ASN A 117 10.97 10.80 1.21
N ASN A 118 10.33 10.20 0.19
CA ASN A 118 10.72 10.38 -1.21
C ASN A 118 10.65 11.86 -1.64
N LEU A 119 9.64 12.60 -1.19
CA LEU A 119 9.51 14.02 -1.46
C LEU A 119 10.63 14.85 -0.80
N ALA A 120 11.05 14.49 0.42
CA ALA A 120 12.13 15.17 1.13
C ALA A 120 13.51 14.97 0.46
N VAL A 121 13.80 13.73 0.02
CA VAL A 121 15.11 13.38 -0.57
C VAL A 121 15.19 13.58 -2.09
N ALA A 122 14.09 13.91 -2.76
CA ALA A 122 14.08 14.17 -4.19
C ALA A 122 15.00 15.35 -4.57
N SER A 123 16.04 15.07 -5.36
CA SER A 123 17.10 16.02 -5.76
C SER A 123 16.57 17.27 -6.47
N ASN A 124 15.46 17.14 -7.21
CA ASN A 124 14.85 18.24 -7.98
C ASN A 124 13.80 19.04 -7.19
N SER A 125 13.62 18.76 -5.89
CA SER A 125 12.63 19.47 -5.08
C SER A 125 13.15 20.84 -4.62
N LYS A 126 12.42 21.92 -4.93
CA LYS A 126 12.68 23.28 -4.44
C LYS A 126 12.25 23.46 -2.97
N ILE A 127 12.45 22.43 -2.15
CA ILE A 127 12.00 22.35 -0.75
C ILE A 127 13.16 22.76 0.15
N SER A 128 12.92 23.69 1.08
CA SER A 128 13.90 24.15 2.06
C SER A 128 14.30 23.02 3.03
N ASN A 129 15.50 23.08 3.61
CA ASN A 129 15.94 22.04 4.55
C ASN A 129 14.99 21.90 5.75
N ALA A 130 14.38 22.99 6.24
CA ALA A 130 13.36 22.94 7.30
C ALA A 130 12.11 22.14 6.87
N ALA A 131 11.64 22.32 5.64
CA ALA A 131 10.50 21.56 5.12
C ALA A 131 10.86 20.09 4.81
N LYS A 132 12.10 19.82 4.37
CA LYS A 132 12.63 18.43 4.26
C LYS A 132 12.69 17.76 5.64
N GLU A 133 13.18 18.45 6.66
CA GLU A 133 13.24 17.95 8.03
C GLU A 133 11.83 17.62 8.57
N GLN A 134 10.85 18.49 8.32
CA GLN A 134 9.46 18.25 8.70
C GLN A 134 8.84 17.05 7.96
N LEU A 135 9.11 16.89 6.66
CA LEU A 135 8.66 15.73 5.89
C LEU A 135 9.26 14.42 6.41
N LEU A 136 10.54 14.40 6.76
CA LEU A 136 11.22 13.23 7.34
C LEU A 136 10.70 12.89 8.74
N LYS A 137 10.47 13.89 9.61
CA LYS A 137 9.80 13.71 10.91
C LYS A 137 8.40 13.12 10.75
N THR A 138 7.60 13.66 9.83
CA THR A 138 6.25 13.17 9.51
C THR A 138 6.29 11.72 9.01
N ALA A 139 7.28 11.36 8.18
CA ALA A 139 7.48 9.98 7.72
C ALA A 139 7.79 9.03 8.89
N ILE A 140 8.69 9.42 9.80
CA ILE A 140 9.05 8.64 11.00
C ILE A 140 7.82 8.42 11.90
N GLU A 141 7.00 9.44 12.10
CA GLU A 141 5.74 9.36 12.87
C GLU A 141 4.73 8.40 12.23
N ASP A 142 4.49 8.51 10.92
CA ASP A 142 3.53 7.64 10.23
C ASP A 142 4.03 6.19 10.13
N TYR A 143 5.33 5.94 9.93
CA TYR A 143 5.88 4.59 10.08
C TYR A 143 5.71 4.06 11.50
N SER A 144 5.84 4.90 12.52
CA SER A 144 5.63 4.49 13.91
C SER A 144 4.16 4.14 14.20
N LYS A 145 3.20 4.82 13.57
CA LYS A 145 1.77 4.44 13.60
C LYS A 145 1.54 3.11 12.89
N ALA A 146 2.14 2.90 11.71
CA ALA A 146 2.06 1.62 11.01
C ALA A 146 2.63 0.46 11.86
N ILE A 147 3.77 0.67 12.54
CA ILE A 147 4.39 -0.32 13.45
C ILE A 147 3.51 -0.59 14.67
N ALA A 148 2.82 0.43 15.21
CA ALA A 148 1.89 0.24 16.33
C ALA A 148 0.67 -0.63 15.95
N ILE A 149 0.32 -0.70 14.67
CA ILE A 149 -0.76 -1.58 14.16
C ILE A 149 -0.20 -2.95 13.74
N SER A 150 0.96 -3.00 13.11
CA SER A 150 1.61 -4.23 12.61
C SER A 150 3.08 -4.33 13.04
N ALA A 151 3.30 -4.68 14.31
CA ALA A 151 4.64 -4.73 14.93
C ALA A 151 5.55 -5.85 14.40
N ASN A 152 5.06 -6.75 13.55
CA ASN A 152 5.81 -7.89 13.02
C ASN A 152 6.21 -7.71 11.53
N ASP A 153 5.92 -6.58 10.91
CA ASP A 153 6.36 -6.29 9.54
C ASP A 153 7.75 -5.62 9.51
N ALA A 154 8.78 -6.42 9.21
CA ALA A 154 10.16 -5.97 9.04
C ALA A 154 10.32 -4.83 8.02
N LYS A 155 9.45 -4.73 7.01
CA LYS A 155 9.46 -3.66 6.01
C LYS A 155 9.23 -2.29 6.66
N LEU A 156 8.41 -2.20 7.70
CA LEU A 156 8.11 -0.94 8.37
C LEU A 156 9.35 -0.42 9.11
N TYR A 157 10.03 -1.28 9.88
CA TYR A 157 11.31 -0.96 10.53
C TYR A 157 12.37 -0.59 9.50
N GLN A 158 12.53 -1.36 8.42
CA GLN A 158 13.51 -1.05 7.36
C GLN A 158 13.28 0.35 6.76
N ASN A 159 12.02 0.72 6.49
CA ASN A 159 11.71 2.02 5.88
C ASN A 159 11.76 3.19 6.90
N ARG A 160 11.48 2.95 8.19
CA ARG A 160 11.69 3.94 9.25
C ARG A 160 13.18 4.18 9.53
N ALA A 161 14.01 3.13 9.47
CA ALA A 161 15.47 3.23 9.54
C ALA A 161 16.05 4.10 8.41
N ILE A 162 15.54 3.95 7.18
CA ILE A 162 15.90 4.80 6.05
C ILE A 162 15.52 6.26 6.35
N ALA A 163 14.31 6.53 6.84
CA ALA A 163 13.90 7.90 7.19
C ALA A 163 14.73 8.53 8.31
N TYR A 164 15.11 7.74 9.33
CA TYR A 164 16.06 8.17 10.36
C TYR A 164 17.45 8.45 9.79
N ARG A 165 17.98 7.60 8.89
CA ARG A 165 19.26 7.82 8.21
C ARG A 165 19.22 9.11 7.38
N ASP A 166 18.14 9.32 6.62
CA ASP A 166 17.99 10.49 5.74
C ASP A 166 17.86 11.80 6.56
N LEU A 167 17.20 11.74 7.73
CA LEU A 167 17.18 12.84 8.72
C LEU A 167 18.58 13.10 9.31
N GLY A 168 19.33 12.04 9.62
CA GLY A 168 20.70 12.12 10.10
C GLY A 168 21.66 12.72 9.08
N ILE A 169 21.47 12.44 7.79
CA ILE A 169 22.22 13.06 6.68
C ILE A 169 21.86 14.55 6.59
N LEU A 170 20.57 14.88 6.59
CA LEU A 170 20.08 16.25 6.46
C LEU A 170 20.58 17.17 7.59
N THR A 171 20.58 16.69 8.83
CA THR A 171 21.04 17.45 10.02
C THR A 171 22.53 17.29 10.30
N GLY A 172 23.18 16.23 9.79
CA GLY A 172 24.62 15.96 9.99
C GLY A 172 25.54 16.57 8.93
N THR A 173 25.00 17.21 7.88
CA THR A 173 25.79 17.84 6.82
C THR A 173 26.48 19.10 7.34
N ALA A 174 27.78 19.01 7.61
CA ALA A 174 28.58 20.13 8.12
C ALA A 174 28.52 21.35 7.18
N GLY A 175 28.31 22.53 7.75
CA GLY A 175 28.14 23.79 7.00
C GLY A 175 26.73 24.04 6.46
N ALA A 176 25.79 23.09 6.59
CA ALA A 176 24.38 23.36 6.32
C ALA A 176 23.78 24.25 7.44
N ALA A 177 22.87 25.16 7.07
CA ALA A 177 22.23 26.08 8.03
C ALA A 177 21.40 25.37 9.13
N ASN A 178 20.98 24.12 8.88
CA ASN A 178 20.25 23.26 9.80
C ASN A 178 21.15 22.17 10.44
N TYR A 179 22.47 22.38 10.46
CA TYR A 179 23.41 21.45 11.06
C TYR A 179 23.17 21.31 12.57
N ASP A 180 23.03 20.08 13.04
CA ASP A 180 22.83 19.74 14.45
C ASP A 180 23.43 18.35 14.73
N LYS A 181 24.62 18.35 15.33
CA LYS A 181 25.36 17.12 15.66
C LYS A 181 24.56 16.15 16.52
N THR A 182 23.82 16.66 17.49
CA THR A 182 23.08 15.85 18.47
C THR A 182 21.88 15.18 17.81
N LYS A 183 21.09 15.93 17.02
CA LYS A 183 19.99 15.37 16.23
C LYS A 183 20.49 14.36 15.21
N ALA A 184 21.60 14.64 14.53
CA ALA A 184 22.17 13.73 13.55
C ALA A 184 22.61 12.40 14.19
N ALA A 185 23.30 12.47 15.34
CA ALA A 185 23.74 11.27 16.06
C ALA A 185 22.56 10.44 16.61
N ASP A 186 21.55 11.10 17.18
CA ASP A 186 20.30 10.45 17.63
C ASP A 186 19.57 9.76 16.47
N ALA A 187 19.44 10.43 15.33
CA ALA A 187 18.80 9.88 14.14
C ALA A 187 19.57 8.65 13.62
N TYR A 188 20.90 8.69 13.51
CA TYR A 188 21.67 7.51 13.12
C TYR A 188 21.59 6.36 14.13
N ASN A 189 21.56 6.63 15.44
CA ASN A 189 21.37 5.61 16.46
C ASN A 189 19.99 4.92 16.33
N LYS A 190 18.93 5.69 16.03
CA LYS A 190 17.59 5.14 15.78
C LYS A 190 17.51 4.35 14.47
N ALA A 191 18.21 4.80 13.42
CA ALA A 191 18.36 4.04 12.18
C ALA A 191 19.04 2.68 12.41
N VAL A 192 20.14 2.66 13.17
CA VAL A 192 20.84 1.43 13.58
C VAL A 192 19.89 0.49 14.33
N SER A 193 19.16 1.00 15.32
CA SER A 193 18.22 0.20 16.12
C SER A 193 17.13 -0.46 15.26
N ASP A 194 16.51 0.30 14.34
CA ASP A 194 15.49 -0.25 13.44
C ASP A 194 16.09 -1.25 12.43
N TYR A 195 17.29 -1.03 11.91
CA TYR A 195 17.96 -2.03 11.05
C TYR A 195 18.38 -3.29 11.82
N GLU A 196 18.86 -3.17 13.05
CA GLU A 196 19.15 -4.32 13.92
C GLU A 196 17.86 -5.08 14.26
N LYS A 197 16.73 -4.38 14.43
CA LYS A 197 15.41 -5.00 14.54
C LYS A 197 15.00 -5.76 13.28
N VAL A 198 15.30 -5.26 12.07
CA VAL A 198 15.11 -6.02 10.81
C VAL A 198 15.92 -7.32 10.81
N LEU A 199 17.17 -7.29 11.28
CA LEU A 199 18.02 -8.48 11.39
C LEU A 199 17.53 -9.51 12.41
N THR A 200 16.62 -9.16 13.33
CA THR A 200 15.95 -10.15 14.19
C THR A 200 14.92 -11.01 13.45
N TYR A 201 14.40 -10.54 12.32
CA TYR A 201 13.49 -11.32 11.46
C TYR A 201 14.26 -12.14 10.42
N ASP A 202 15.35 -11.60 9.87
CA ASP A 202 16.25 -12.31 8.96
C ASP A 202 17.70 -11.79 9.12
N ALA A 203 18.51 -12.55 9.86
CA ALA A 203 19.91 -12.23 10.13
C ALA A 203 20.81 -12.36 8.89
N SER A 204 20.36 -13.01 7.81
CA SER A 204 21.15 -13.26 6.60
C SER A 204 21.25 -12.05 5.66
N ARG A 205 20.44 -11.00 5.92
CA ARG A 205 20.30 -9.77 5.11
C ARG A 205 21.57 -8.91 5.08
N LYS A 206 22.51 -9.28 4.20
CA LYS A 206 23.78 -8.56 3.96
C LYS A 206 23.59 -7.09 3.57
N ASP A 207 22.48 -6.76 2.90
CA ASP A 207 22.08 -5.39 2.58
C ASP A 207 21.82 -4.57 3.85
N ILE A 208 21.07 -5.12 4.81
CA ILE A 208 20.77 -4.47 6.10
C ILE A 208 22.02 -4.41 6.98
N GLN A 209 22.80 -5.47 7.06
CA GLN A 209 24.10 -5.47 7.75
C GLN A 209 25.04 -4.36 7.22
N THR A 210 24.95 -4.05 5.92
CA THR A 210 25.73 -2.97 5.29
C THR A 210 25.20 -1.59 5.68
N GLU A 211 23.88 -1.38 5.71
CA GLU A 211 23.30 -0.10 6.16
C GLU A 211 23.55 0.16 7.65
N VAL A 212 23.55 -0.86 8.52
CA VAL A 212 23.98 -0.73 9.94
C VAL A 212 25.40 -0.18 10.03
N LYS A 213 26.34 -0.73 9.25
CA LYS A 213 27.74 -0.28 9.22
C LYS A 213 27.85 1.17 8.73
N LYS A 214 27.15 1.52 7.64
CA LYS A 214 27.13 2.89 7.10
C LYS A 214 26.60 3.89 8.13
N ALA A 215 25.47 3.60 8.78
CA ALA A 215 24.87 4.49 9.76
C ALA A 215 25.80 4.74 10.97
N LYS A 216 26.51 3.70 11.46
CA LYS A 216 27.53 3.83 12.50
C LYS A 216 28.69 4.74 12.02
N VAL A 217 29.24 4.47 10.83
CA VAL A 217 30.32 5.30 10.24
C VAL A 217 29.90 6.76 10.03
N TYR A 218 28.67 7.03 9.56
CA TYR A 218 28.20 8.40 9.36
C TYR A 218 28.03 9.15 10.69
N ARG A 219 27.54 8.48 11.74
CA ARG A 219 27.46 9.03 13.10
C ARG A 219 28.85 9.35 13.65
N ASP A 220 29.78 8.41 13.54
CA ASP A 220 31.11 8.51 14.15
C ASP A 220 32.00 9.57 13.45
N ASN A 221 31.68 9.90 12.19
CA ASN A 221 32.33 10.96 11.41
C ASN A 221 31.68 12.36 11.56
N LEU A 222 30.69 12.54 12.45
CA LEU A 222 30.10 13.86 12.72
C LEU A 222 31.13 14.78 13.39
N LYS A 223 31.46 15.89 12.71
CA LYS A 223 32.44 16.91 13.16
C LYS A 223 32.04 17.56 14.48
#